data_AF-A0A1Y1R0T8-F1
#
_entry.id   AF-A0A1Y1R0T8-F1
#
_cell.length_a   1.000
_cell.length_b   1.000
_cell.length_c   1.000
_cell.angle_alpha   90.00
_cell.angle_beta   90.00
_cell.angle_gamma   90.00
#
_symmetry.space_group_name_H-M   'P 1'
#
loop_
_entity.id
_entity.type
_entity.pdbx_description
1 polymer ?
#
loop_
_entity_poly.entity_id
_entity_poly.type
_entity_poly.pdbx_seq_one_letter_code
_entity_poly.pdbx_strand_id
1 'polypeptide(L)'
;MESSDIITFWFEEIAPRQWFVKDSDFDEQIRQRFSDVHQAATRCELSPWRETPEGRLAEVIILDQFSRNLYRDTAQAFVYDSLALALAQEAVSNGHDKALTPHQKAFLYMPWMHSESAVIHHEAVALFSQPGLARIFHK
;
A
#
# COMPACT_ATOMS: atom_id res chain seq x y z
N MET A 1 -0.02 17.53 4.06
CA MET A 1 -0.25 16.48 3.05
C MET A 1 -1.36 15.63 3.60
N GLU A 2 -2.39 15.41 2.79
CA GLU A 2 -3.59 14.68 3.16
C GLU A 2 -3.60 13.29 2.53
N SER A 3 -4.47 12.41 3.01
CA SER A 3 -4.58 11.05 2.44
C SER A 3 -4.98 11.06 0.97
N SER A 4 -5.80 12.02 0.56
CA SER A 4 -6.23 12.19 -0.84
C SER A 4 -5.04 12.42 -1.77
N ASP A 5 -4.00 13.12 -1.32
CA ASP A 5 -2.81 13.39 -2.13
C ASP A 5 -2.10 12.08 -2.52
N ILE A 6 -2.10 11.10 -1.62
CA ILE A 6 -1.51 9.77 -1.85
C ILE A 6 -2.35 8.96 -2.83
N ILE A 7 -3.68 8.99 -2.66
CA ILE A 7 -4.61 8.27 -3.53
C ILE A 7 -4.54 8.83 -4.95
N THR A 8 -4.62 10.15 -5.12
CA THR A 8 -4.50 10.81 -6.42
C THR A 8 -3.14 10.53 -7.05
N PHE A 9 -2.05 10.65 -6.30
CA PHE A 9 -0.72 10.33 -6.83
C PHE A 9 -0.64 8.89 -7.34
N TRP A 10 -1.06 7.92 -6.52
CA TRP A 10 -0.83 6.50 -6.82
C TRP A 10 -1.76 5.94 -7.91
N PHE A 11 -2.99 6.44 -8.01
CA PHE A 11 -4.01 5.88 -8.91
C PHE A 11 -4.32 6.75 -10.13
N GLU A 12 -3.96 8.04 -10.11
CA GLU A 12 -4.32 8.99 -11.18
C GLU A 12 -3.09 9.64 -11.84
N GLU A 13 -2.08 10.05 -11.06
CA GLU A 13 -0.90 10.73 -11.61
C GLU A 13 0.11 9.79 -12.27
N ILE A 14 0.26 8.57 -11.75
CA ILE A 14 1.27 7.62 -12.22
C ILE A 14 0.67 6.56 -13.14
N ALA A 15 1.45 6.11 -14.12
CA ALA A 15 1.05 5.02 -14.98
C ALA A 15 1.13 3.68 -14.22
N PRO A 16 0.22 2.71 -14.44
CA PRO A 16 0.22 1.41 -13.76
C PRO A 16 1.56 0.65 -13.82
N ARG A 17 2.35 0.85 -14.88
CA ARG A 17 3.70 0.26 -15.01
C ARG A 17 4.65 0.71 -13.88
N GLN A 18 4.50 1.93 -13.39
CA GLN A 18 5.37 2.52 -12.37
C GLN A 18 5.16 1.91 -10.99
N TRP A 19 4.06 1.18 -10.77
CA TRP A 19 3.83 0.43 -9.53
C TRP A 19 4.87 -0.68 -9.31
N PHE A 20 5.41 -1.28 -10.38
CA PHE A 20 6.26 -2.47 -10.30
C PHE A 20 7.64 -2.32 -10.95
N VAL A 21 7.80 -1.35 -11.85
CA VAL A 21 9.09 -1.10 -12.51
C VAL A 21 10.03 -0.40 -11.54
N LYS A 22 11.27 -0.92 -11.45
CA LYS A 22 12.38 -0.21 -10.82
C LYS A 22 12.79 0.97 -11.68
N ASP A 23 12.62 2.17 -11.15
CA ASP A 23 12.90 3.44 -11.83
C ASP A 23 13.46 4.44 -10.79
N SER A 24 14.72 4.83 -10.97
CA SER A 24 15.41 5.72 -10.03
C SER A 24 14.83 7.13 -10.02
N ASP A 25 14.32 7.61 -11.16
CA ASP A 25 13.72 8.94 -11.24
C ASP A 25 12.39 8.96 -10.51
N PHE A 26 11.63 7.86 -10.61
CA PHE A 26 10.41 7.67 -9.84
C PHE A 26 10.67 7.54 -8.33
N ASP A 27 11.70 6.79 -7.93
CA ASP A 27 12.11 6.68 -6.52
C ASP A 27 12.49 8.05 -5.94
N GLU A 28 13.20 8.87 -6.71
CA GLU A 28 13.57 10.23 -6.29
C GLU A 28 12.35 11.16 -6.23
N GLN A 29 11.39 11.01 -7.15
CA GLN A 29 10.11 11.73 -7.07
C GLN A 29 9.37 11.39 -5.77
N ILE A 30 9.31 10.09 -5.41
CA ILE A 30 8.69 9.66 -4.15
C ILE A 30 9.45 10.22 -2.95
N ARG A 31 10.80 10.18 -2.99
CA ARG A 31 11.65 10.75 -1.94
C ARG A 31 11.35 12.23 -1.70
N GLN A 32 11.32 13.02 -2.76
CA GLN A 32 11.12 14.47 -2.65
C GLN A 32 9.73 14.84 -2.15
N ARG A 33 8.69 14.12 -2.60
CA ARG A 33 7.30 14.46 -2.27
C ARG A 33 6.82 13.86 -0.95
N PHE A 34 7.25 12.65 -0.61
CA PHE A 34 6.58 11.82 0.39
C PHE A 34 7.46 11.34 1.55
N SER A 35 8.74 11.75 1.63
CA SER A 35 9.60 11.33 2.76
C SER A 35 9.05 11.75 4.12
N ASP A 36 8.50 12.97 4.25
CA ASP A 36 8.00 13.47 5.53
C ASP A 36 6.73 12.74 5.99
N VAL A 37 5.80 12.47 5.05
CA VAL A 37 4.57 11.72 5.37
C VAL A 37 4.86 10.25 5.64
N HIS A 38 5.86 9.68 4.96
CA HIS A 38 6.37 8.34 5.26
C HIS A 38 6.91 8.27 6.68
N GLN A 39 7.76 9.22 7.07
CA GLN A 39 8.26 9.30 8.43
C GLN A 39 7.13 9.44 9.46
N ALA A 40 6.10 10.24 9.20
CA ALA A 40 4.92 10.34 10.07
C ALA A 40 4.16 9.01 10.19
N ALA A 41 3.96 8.30 9.07
CA ALA A 41 3.28 7.00 9.04
C ALA A 41 4.03 5.95 9.89
N THR A 42 5.36 5.90 9.78
CA THR A 42 6.20 4.96 10.55
C THR A 42 6.17 5.23 12.06
N ARG A 43 5.76 6.43 12.48
CA ARG A 43 5.54 6.80 13.88
C ARG A 43 4.06 6.70 14.31
N CYS A 44 3.19 6.16 13.46
CA CYS A 44 1.74 6.06 13.67
C CYS A 44 1.04 7.41 13.86
N GLU A 45 1.61 8.51 13.38
CA GLU A 45 1.05 9.87 13.54
C GLU A 45 -0.14 10.13 12.61
N LEU A 46 -0.37 9.26 11.63
CA LEU A 46 -1.46 9.35 10.66
C LEU A 46 -2.75 8.64 11.10
N SER A 47 -2.88 8.31 12.40
CA SER A 47 -4.06 7.60 12.90
C SER A 47 -5.42 8.24 12.53
N PRO A 48 -5.58 9.58 12.40
CA PRO A 48 -6.85 10.17 11.95
C PRO A 48 -7.27 9.75 10.54
N TRP A 49 -6.33 9.38 9.66
CA TRP A 49 -6.65 8.90 8.30
C TRP A 49 -7.45 7.59 8.33
N ARG A 50 -7.38 6.85 9.44
CA ARG A 50 -8.02 5.55 9.61
C ARG A 50 -9.54 5.64 9.78
N GLU A 51 -10.11 6.85 9.81
CA GLU A 51 -11.57 7.06 9.85
C GLU A 51 -12.25 6.76 8.51
N THR A 52 -11.52 6.69 7.40
CA THR A 52 -12.09 6.44 6.07
C THR A 52 -11.39 5.29 5.33
N PRO A 53 -12.09 4.58 4.42
CA PRO A 53 -11.46 3.54 3.59
C PRO A 53 -10.24 4.01 2.79
N GLU A 54 -10.34 5.20 2.19
CA GLU A 54 -9.27 5.76 1.37
C GLU A 54 -8.08 6.23 2.21
N GLY A 55 -8.34 6.82 3.39
CA GLY A 55 -7.26 7.18 4.31
C GLY A 55 -6.49 5.99 4.84
N ARG A 56 -7.16 4.87 5.11
CA ARG A 56 -6.52 3.59 5.45
C ARG A 56 -5.65 3.06 4.32
N LEU A 57 -6.19 3.07 3.10
CA LEU A 57 -5.43 2.64 1.92
C LEU A 57 -4.20 3.52 1.70
N ALA A 58 -4.32 4.83 1.84
CA ALA A 58 -3.20 5.76 1.70
C ALA A 58 -2.06 5.43 2.69
N GLU A 59 -2.39 5.20 3.97
CA GLU A 59 -1.40 4.83 4.97
C GLU A 59 -0.73 3.48 4.66
N VAL A 60 -1.51 2.49 4.20
CA VAL A 60 -0.98 1.19 3.76
C VAL A 60 -0.03 1.35 2.56
N ILE A 61 -0.38 2.15 1.55
CA ILE A 61 0.48 2.41 0.39
C ILE A 61 1.80 3.05 0.81
N ILE A 62 1.76 4.03 1.72
CA ILE A 62 2.98 4.67 2.23
C ILE A 62 3.89 3.64 2.91
N LEU A 63 3.33 2.84 3.82
CA LEU A 63 4.13 1.89 4.60
C LEU A 63 4.64 0.72 3.76
N ASP A 64 3.86 0.24 2.80
CA ASP A 64 4.18 -0.93 1.99
C ASP A 64 4.90 -0.58 0.68
N GLN A 65 4.30 0.28 -0.15
CA GLN A 65 4.83 0.60 -1.48
C GLN A 65 5.95 1.65 -1.39
N PHE A 66 5.71 2.79 -0.72
CA PHE A 66 6.72 3.85 -0.70
C PHE A 66 7.99 3.42 0.04
N SER A 67 7.89 2.58 1.08
CA SER A 67 9.09 2.00 1.72
C SER A 67 10.00 1.29 0.73
N ARG A 68 9.43 0.55 -0.24
CA ARG A 68 10.20 -0.19 -1.27
C ARG A 68 10.85 0.74 -2.28
N ASN A 69 10.24 1.89 -2.60
CA ASN A 69 10.84 2.93 -3.44
C ASN A 69 11.93 3.71 -2.67
N LEU A 70 11.64 4.16 -1.44
CA LEU A 70 12.51 5.02 -0.63
C LEU A 70 13.79 4.32 -0.18
N TYR A 71 13.74 3.01 0.06
CA TYR A 71 14.84 2.23 0.63
C TYR A 71 15.25 1.06 -0.26
N ARG A 72 15.07 1.21 -1.57
CA ARG A 72 15.32 0.15 -2.55
C ARG A 72 16.67 -0.53 -2.35
N ASP A 73 16.68 -1.85 -2.54
CA ASP A 73 17.85 -2.73 -2.38
C ASP A 73 18.46 -2.72 -0.96
N THR A 74 17.72 -2.28 0.06
CA THR A 74 18.13 -2.33 1.47
C THR A 74 17.11 -3.07 2.32
N ALA A 75 17.54 -3.58 3.48
CA ALA A 75 16.64 -4.20 4.45
C ALA A 75 15.55 -3.25 4.97
N GLN A 76 15.81 -1.93 4.94
CA GLN A 76 14.87 -0.93 5.42
C GLN A 76 13.57 -0.87 4.59
N ALA A 77 13.59 -1.35 3.35
CA ALA A 77 12.40 -1.45 2.50
C ALA A 77 11.29 -2.34 3.09
N PHE A 78 11.64 -3.27 3.98
CA PHE A 78 10.74 -4.29 4.53
C PHE A 78 10.39 -4.08 6.01
N VAL A 79 11.04 -3.10 6.67
CA VAL A 79 10.91 -2.88 8.13
C VAL A 79 9.46 -2.64 8.55
N TYR A 80 8.65 -2.07 7.66
CA TYR A 80 7.28 -1.66 7.97
C TYR A 80 6.21 -2.64 7.46
N ASP A 81 6.61 -3.76 6.86
CA ASP A 81 5.67 -4.76 6.28
C ASP A 81 4.69 -5.29 7.33
N SER A 82 5.15 -5.55 8.56
CA SER A 82 4.29 -6.01 9.65
C SER A 82 3.25 -4.97 10.09
N LEU A 83 3.62 -3.68 10.10
CA LEU A 83 2.69 -2.61 10.43
C LEU A 83 1.67 -2.41 9.31
N ALA A 84 2.13 -2.40 8.06
CA ALA A 84 1.24 -2.33 6.89
C ALA A 84 0.23 -3.49 6.87
N LEU A 85 0.69 -4.72 7.15
CA LEU A 85 -0.19 -5.89 7.24
C LEU A 85 -1.23 -5.75 8.36
N ALA A 86 -0.81 -5.35 9.57
CA ALA A 86 -1.73 -5.19 10.68
C ALA A 86 -2.83 -4.14 10.40
N LEU A 87 -2.46 -3.01 9.79
CA LEU A 87 -3.41 -1.96 9.41
C LEU A 87 -4.36 -2.40 8.30
N ALA A 88 -3.84 -3.16 7.33
CA ALA A 88 -4.65 -3.69 6.24
C ALA A 88 -5.64 -4.76 6.74
N GLN A 89 -5.19 -5.67 7.63
CA GLN A 89 -6.05 -6.66 8.29
C GLN A 89 -7.17 -5.99 9.06
N GLU A 90 -6.86 -4.94 9.83
CA GLU A 90 -7.86 -4.17 10.55
C GLU A 90 -8.88 -3.55 9.57
N ALA A 91 -8.41 -2.96 8.47
CA ALA A 91 -9.27 -2.33 7.49
C ALA A 91 -10.27 -3.32 6.86
N VAL A 92 -9.80 -4.53 6.53
CA VAL A 92 -10.63 -5.62 6.01
C VAL A 92 -11.59 -6.16 7.07
N SER A 93 -11.14 -6.30 8.31
CA SER A 93 -12.01 -6.79 9.41
C SER A 93 -13.20 -5.86 9.68
N ASN A 94 -13.00 -4.55 9.47
CA ASN A 94 -14.04 -3.53 9.56
C ASN A 94 -14.84 -3.35 8.26
N GLY A 95 -14.51 -4.08 7.20
CA GLY A 95 -15.21 -4.03 5.91
C GLY A 95 -14.96 -2.75 5.10
N HIS A 96 -13.91 -2.00 5.40
CA HIS A 96 -13.57 -0.77 4.66
C HIS A 96 -13.14 -1.07 3.22
N ASP A 97 -12.57 -2.24 2.98
CA ASP A 97 -12.23 -2.73 1.64
C ASP A 97 -13.43 -2.76 0.69
N LYS A 98 -14.67 -2.91 1.21
CA LYS A 98 -15.88 -3.01 0.39
C LYS A 98 -16.20 -1.75 -0.40
N ALA A 99 -15.81 -0.58 0.12
CA ALA A 99 -16.04 0.72 -0.51
C ALA A 99 -14.98 1.07 -1.57
N LEU A 100 -13.87 0.33 -1.63
CA LEU A 100 -12.76 0.60 -2.55
C LEU A 100 -13.01 0.01 -3.94
N THR A 101 -12.42 0.63 -4.96
CA THR A 101 -12.37 0.05 -6.31
C THR A 101 -11.51 -1.22 -6.35
N PRO A 102 -11.64 -2.10 -7.35
CA PRO A 102 -10.82 -3.31 -7.45
C PRO A 102 -9.31 -3.03 -7.41
N HIS A 103 -8.84 -1.99 -8.11
CA HIS A 103 -7.43 -1.59 -8.10
C HIS A 103 -6.98 -1.18 -6.70
N GLN A 104 -7.78 -0.35 -6.01
CA GLN A 104 -7.51 0.08 -4.64
C GLN A 104 -7.49 -1.09 -3.65
N LYS A 105 -8.45 -2.03 -3.74
CA LYS A 105 -8.46 -3.24 -2.91
C LYS A 105 -7.20 -4.08 -3.10
N ALA A 106 -6.76 -4.22 -4.34
CA ALA A 106 -5.57 -4.99 -4.64
C ALA A 106 -4.33 -4.44 -3.90
N PHE A 107 -4.18 -3.11 -3.82
CA PHE A 107 -3.13 -2.48 -3.01
C PHE A 107 -3.38 -2.57 -1.51
N LEU A 108 -4.63 -2.50 -1.05
CA LEU A 108 -4.94 -2.77 0.36
C LEU A 108 -4.53 -4.20 0.75
N TYR A 109 -4.62 -5.17 -0.17
CA TYR A 109 -4.29 -6.57 0.09
C TYR A 109 -2.81 -6.92 -0.13
N MET A 110 -2.01 -6.03 -0.73
CA MET A 110 -0.58 -6.28 -0.99
C MET A 110 0.23 -6.71 0.22
N PRO A 111 0.02 -6.16 1.43
CA PRO A 111 0.78 -6.59 2.61
C PRO A 111 0.69 -8.09 2.90
N TRP A 112 -0.42 -8.77 2.57
CA TRP A 112 -0.51 -10.23 2.70
C TRP A 112 0.43 -10.97 1.72
N MET A 113 0.60 -10.45 0.51
CA MET A 113 1.49 -11.01 -0.50
C MET A 113 2.97 -10.81 -0.16
N HIS A 114 3.30 -9.73 0.54
CA HIS A 114 4.67 -9.42 0.96
C HIS A 114 5.09 -10.12 2.26
N SER A 115 4.14 -10.64 3.03
CA SER A 115 4.43 -11.40 4.24
C SER A 115 5.10 -12.75 3.93
N GLU A 116 6.21 -13.04 4.61
CA GLU A 116 6.93 -14.32 4.53
C GLU A 116 6.25 -15.47 5.33
N SER A 117 5.10 -15.22 5.95
CA SER A 117 4.31 -16.24 6.66
C SER A 117 3.39 -17.00 5.71
N ALA A 118 3.54 -18.33 5.66
CA ALA A 118 2.66 -19.22 4.89
C ALA A 118 1.18 -19.10 5.29
N VAL A 119 0.90 -18.88 6.58
CA VAL A 119 -0.47 -18.69 7.09
C VAL A 119 -1.10 -17.44 6.48
N ILE A 120 -0.36 -16.33 6.48
CA ILE A 120 -0.81 -15.07 5.89
C ILE A 120 -0.94 -15.20 4.37
N HIS A 121 -0.02 -15.95 3.73
CA HIS A 121 -0.09 -16.16 2.30
C HIS A 121 -1.34 -16.96 1.87
N HIS A 122 -1.80 -17.91 2.67
CA HIS A 122 -3.08 -18.60 2.41
C HIS A 122 -4.28 -17.64 2.44
N GLU A 123 -4.29 -16.66 3.35
CA GLU A 123 -5.32 -15.60 3.36
C GLU A 123 -5.21 -14.71 2.11
N ALA A 124 -4.00 -14.39 1.67
CA ALA A 124 -3.75 -13.62 0.46
C ALA A 124 -4.45 -14.26 -0.75
N VAL A 125 -4.29 -15.57 -0.92
CA VAL A 125 -4.92 -16.32 -2.02
C VAL A 125 -6.44 -16.15 -2.00
N ALA A 126 -7.08 -16.24 -0.83
CA ALA A 126 -8.52 -16.06 -0.72
C ALA A 126 -8.95 -14.62 -1.05
N LEU A 127 -8.20 -13.61 -0.57
CA LEU A 127 -8.46 -12.20 -0.84
C LEU A 127 -8.35 -11.87 -2.34
N PHE A 128 -7.27 -12.30 -3.00
CA PHE A 128 -7.03 -12.04 -4.43
C PHE A 128 -7.88 -12.91 -5.37
N SER A 129 -8.53 -13.96 -4.87
CA SER A 129 -9.47 -14.78 -5.65
C SER A 129 -10.86 -14.14 -5.80
N GLN A 130 -11.11 -12.99 -5.17
CA GLN A 130 -12.38 -12.29 -5.31
C GLN A 130 -12.61 -11.82 -6.77
N PRO A 131 -13.87 -11.79 -7.24
CA PRO A 131 -14.19 -11.33 -8.58
C PRO A 131 -13.61 -9.94 -8.88
N GLY A 132 -12.96 -9.81 -10.03
CA GLY A 132 -12.36 -8.55 -10.47
C GLY A 132 -10.90 -8.34 -10.02
N LEU A 133 -10.35 -9.14 -9.10
CA LEU A 133 -8.96 -9.00 -8.63
C LEU A 133 -7.95 -9.89 -9.37
N ALA A 134 -8.38 -11.06 -9.85
CA ALA A 134 -7.52 -12.12 -10.40
C ALA A 134 -6.66 -11.73 -11.63
N ARG A 135 -6.88 -10.57 -12.25
CA ARG A 135 -6.13 -10.08 -13.43
C ARG A 135 -5.68 -8.63 -13.32
N ILE A 136 -5.78 -8.01 -12.14
CA ILE A 136 -5.57 -6.56 -12.00
C ILE A 136 -4.17 -6.11 -12.41
N PHE A 137 -3.17 -6.95 -12.20
CA PHE A 137 -1.77 -6.66 -12.56
C PHE A 137 -1.29 -7.47 -13.77
N HIS A 138 -2.22 -8.06 -14.53
CA HIS A 138 -1.91 -8.77 -15.77
C HIS A 138 -2.29 -7.88 -16.95
N LYS A 139 -1.42 -6.94 -17.32
CA LYS A 139 -1.43 -6.23 -18.59
C LYS A 139 -0.01 -6.06 -19.11
#